data_AF-A0A1Q4WJH3-F1
#
_entry.id   AF-A0A1Q4WJH3-F1
#
_cell.length_a   1.000
_cell.length_b   1.000
_cell.length_c   1.000
_cell.angle_alpha   90.00
_cell.angle_beta   90.00
_cell.angle_gamma   90.00
#
_symmetry.space_group_name_H-M   'P 1'
#
loop_
_entity.id
_entity.type
_entity.pdbx_description
1 polymer ?
#
loop_
_entity_poly.entity_id
_entity_poly.type
_entity_poly.pdbx_seq_one_letter_code
_entity_poly.pdbx_strand_id
1 'polypeptide(L)'
;MTAQGESVGFLVLQEQDRSEHVPTDKELADAKKYSWMRIPRFDYTPSSRLRFILRGGSPHRASEWADLPDRPLEEQLAEIVQEVGLRGEAAERKRLADQKAREEERKRWEAAMQEARAAYAHAYRVKHLGEQAAAWYQASRLTEYIAAVSDHATSLPPGQERAEIEAWLEFADAHLQHLTESVSAPKLPTPPKPSGDDLKPFLGHWSPYGPRSY
;
A
#
# COMPACT_ATOMS: atom_id res chain seq x y z
N MET A 1 -31.94 11.51 7.95
CA MET A 1 -32.75 10.82 6.93
C MET A 1 -31.86 9.81 6.23
N THR A 2 -32.38 8.65 5.84
CA THR A 2 -31.60 7.66 5.09
C THR A 2 -32.09 7.59 3.64
N ALA A 3 -31.16 7.63 2.69
CA ALA A 3 -31.44 7.42 1.28
C ALA A 3 -30.42 6.42 0.73
N GLN A 4 -30.90 5.32 0.13
CA GLN A 4 -30.06 4.24 -0.41
C GLN A 4 -29.05 3.66 0.60
N GLY A 5 -29.41 3.59 1.89
CA GLY A 5 -28.55 3.05 2.96
C GLY A 5 -27.54 4.04 3.53
N GLU A 6 -27.42 5.24 2.95
CA GLU A 6 -26.53 6.31 3.41
C GLU A 6 -27.30 7.31 4.28
N SER A 7 -26.69 7.73 5.39
CA SER A 7 -27.29 8.68 6.33
C SER A 7 -26.98 10.11 5.91
N VAL A 8 -28.00 10.86 5.52
CA VAL A 8 -27.93 12.31 5.37
C VAL A 8 -28.43 12.93 6.67
N GLY A 9 -27.55 13.65 7.36
CA GLY A 9 -27.89 14.40 8.56
C GLY A 9 -28.86 15.52 8.18
N PHE A 10 -30.00 15.58 8.85
CA PHE A 10 -31.00 16.61 8.64
C PHE A 10 -31.10 17.42 9.93
N LEU A 11 -30.76 18.71 9.85
CA LEU A 11 -30.79 19.63 10.98
C LEU A 11 -31.82 20.72 10.70
N VAL A 12 -32.69 20.98 11.69
CA VAL A 12 -33.63 22.08 11.68
C VAL A 12 -33.19 23.09 12.72
N LEU A 13 -33.07 24.35 12.31
CA LEU A 13 -32.73 25.47 13.18
C LEU A 13 -33.83 26.52 13.10
N GLN A 14 -34.18 27.11 14.23
CA GLN A 14 -34.99 28.32 14.28
C GLN A 14 -34.06 29.54 14.21
N GLU A 15 -34.33 30.46 13.29
CA GLU A 15 -33.56 31.70 13.19
C GLU A 15 -33.90 32.65 14.34
N GLN A 16 -32.97 33.54 14.67
CA GLN A 16 -33.16 34.55 15.70
C GLN A 16 -33.18 35.95 15.09
N ASP A 17 -34.12 36.77 15.53
CA ASP A 17 -34.16 38.18 15.22
C ASP A 17 -33.27 38.95 16.20
N ARG A 18 -32.39 39.78 15.63
CA ARG A 18 -31.47 40.62 16.39
C ARG A 18 -32.05 42.03 16.52
N SER A 19 -32.32 42.43 17.74
CA SER A 19 -32.75 43.80 18.07
C SER A 19 -31.69 44.51 18.92
N GLU A 20 -31.61 45.83 18.83
CA GLU A 20 -30.68 46.61 19.66
C GLU A 20 -31.11 46.51 21.12
N HIS A 21 -30.18 46.09 21.99
CA HIS A 21 -30.48 45.86 23.39
C HIS A 21 -30.74 47.19 24.08
N VAL A 22 -31.82 47.25 24.85
CA VAL A 22 -32.14 48.40 25.69
C VAL A 22 -31.68 48.08 27.11
N PRO A 23 -30.58 48.70 27.59
CA PRO A 23 -30.05 48.41 28.92
C PRO A 23 -31.06 48.70 30.01
N THR A 24 -31.21 47.78 30.94
CA THR A 24 -32.03 48.02 32.14
C THR A 24 -31.30 48.92 33.14
N ASP A 25 -32.03 49.64 33.98
CA ASP A 25 -31.45 50.51 35.03
C ASP A 25 -30.49 49.74 35.95
N LYS A 26 -30.77 48.46 36.19
CA LYS A 26 -29.91 47.56 36.95
C LYS A 26 -28.60 47.28 36.23
N GLU A 27 -28.63 46.97 34.94
CA GLU A 27 -27.43 46.72 34.14
C GLU A 27 -26.56 47.98 34.01
N LEU A 28 -27.18 49.15 33.91
CA LEU A 28 -26.48 50.44 33.93
C LEU A 28 -25.82 50.71 35.29
N ALA A 29 -26.49 50.38 36.39
CA ALA A 29 -25.94 50.50 37.74
C ALA A 29 -24.79 49.52 37.97
N ASP A 30 -24.94 48.28 37.53
CA ASP A 30 -23.94 47.22 37.69
C ASP A 30 -22.71 47.48 36.79
N ALA A 31 -22.90 47.98 35.57
CA ALA A 31 -21.80 48.39 34.69
C ALA A 31 -21.00 49.58 35.23
N LYS A 32 -21.63 50.49 35.99
CA LYS A 32 -20.94 51.56 36.73
C LYS A 32 -20.16 51.02 37.93
N LYS A 33 -20.68 49.98 38.59
CA LYS A 33 -20.08 49.37 39.79
C LYS A 33 -18.94 48.40 39.47
N TYR A 34 -19.03 47.69 38.35
CA TYR A 34 -18.09 46.64 37.96
C TYR A 34 -17.49 46.94 36.58
N SER A 35 -16.22 47.37 36.56
CA SER A 35 -15.51 47.78 35.33
C SER A 35 -15.34 46.67 34.28
N TRP A 36 -15.42 45.40 34.70
CA TRP A 36 -15.38 44.22 33.84
C TRP A 36 -16.74 43.88 33.22
N MET A 37 -17.84 44.45 33.71
CA MET A 37 -19.16 44.19 33.17
C MET A 37 -19.36 44.93 31.85
N ARG A 38 -19.93 44.23 30.87
CA ARG A 38 -20.26 44.76 29.54
C ARG A 38 -21.72 44.46 29.28
N ILE A 39 -22.49 45.51 29.01
CA ILE A 39 -23.88 45.38 28.64
C ILE A 39 -23.92 44.85 27.19
N PRO A 40 -24.66 43.76 26.92
CA PRO A 40 -24.83 43.25 25.57
C PRO A 40 -25.34 44.35 24.63
N ARG A 41 -24.87 44.34 23.38
CA ARG A 41 -25.33 45.30 22.37
C ARG A 41 -26.68 44.91 21.76
N PHE A 42 -27.02 43.63 21.80
CA PHE A 42 -28.18 43.09 21.09
C PHE A 42 -28.94 42.06 21.93
N ASP A 43 -30.27 42.10 21.80
CA ASP A 43 -31.17 41.04 22.24
C ASP A 43 -31.52 40.14 21.07
N TYR A 44 -31.57 38.84 21.36
CA TYR A 44 -31.90 37.80 20.38
C TYR A 44 -33.24 37.17 20.75
N THR A 45 -34.21 37.24 19.84
CA THR A 45 -35.53 36.65 20.04
C THR A 45 -35.77 35.57 18.99
N PRO A 46 -36.36 34.41 19.33
CA PRO A 46 -36.69 33.39 18.34
C PRO A 46 -37.66 33.95 17.30
N SER A 47 -37.28 33.85 16.03
CA SER A 47 -38.14 34.25 14.90
C SER A 47 -39.05 33.09 14.49
N SER A 48 -40.07 33.36 13.68
CA SER A 48 -40.90 32.30 13.06
C SER A 48 -40.21 31.60 11.89
N ARG A 49 -39.00 32.03 11.50
CA ARG A 49 -38.27 31.51 10.34
C ARG A 49 -37.44 30.30 10.74
N LEU A 50 -37.50 29.27 9.93
CA LEU A 50 -36.73 28.05 10.05
C LEU A 50 -35.65 27.98 8.97
N ARG A 51 -34.67 27.12 9.25
CA ARG A 51 -33.56 26.82 8.36
C ARG A 51 -33.26 25.33 8.42
N PHE A 52 -33.24 24.68 7.27
CA PHE A 52 -32.92 23.27 7.10
C PHE A 52 -31.51 23.12 6.56
N ILE A 53 -30.71 22.27 7.19
CA ILE A 53 -29.33 21.98 6.78
C ILE A 53 -29.18 20.47 6.54
N LEU A 54 -28.72 20.12 5.33
CA LEU A 54 -28.35 18.76 4.96
C LEU A 54 -26.84 18.54 5.10
N ARG A 55 -26.45 17.63 5.99
CA ARG A 55 -25.07 17.22 6.22
C ARG A 55 -24.80 15.84 5.63
N GLY A 56 -23.59 15.65 5.11
CA GLY A 56 -23.15 14.39 4.50
C GLY A 56 -23.44 14.32 3.00
N GLY A 57 -22.65 13.50 2.31
CA GLY A 57 -22.61 13.46 0.84
C GLY A 57 -22.03 14.73 0.20
N SER A 58 -21.77 14.66 -1.10
CA SER A 58 -21.44 15.84 -1.90
C SER A 58 -22.73 16.58 -2.28
N PRO A 59 -22.85 17.88 -2.00
CA PRO A 59 -24.02 18.66 -2.41
C PRO A 59 -24.19 18.62 -3.93
N HIS A 60 -25.40 18.35 -4.39
CA HIS A 60 -25.73 18.44 -5.81
C HIS A 60 -26.18 19.86 -6.20
N ARG A 61 -27.00 20.50 -5.37
CA ARG A 61 -27.42 21.90 -5.55
C ARG A 61 -27.04 22.78 -4.38
N ALA A 62 -27.51 22.42 -3.19
CA ALA A 62 -27.35 23.19 -1.97
C ALA A 62 -27.24 22.26 -0.76
N SER A 63 -26.83 22.82 0.38
CA SER A 63 -26.80 22.13 1.69
C SER A 63 -27.66 22.82 2.73
N GLU A 64 -28.26 23.96 2.40
CA GLU A 64 -28.97 24.80 3.33
C GLU A 64 -30.13 25.48 2.61
N TRP A 65 -31.29 25.52 3.28
CA TRP A 65 -32.51 26.18 2.84
C TRP A 65 -33.07 26.93 4.04
N ALA A 66 -33.64 28.10 3.82
CA ALA A 66 -34.24 28.92 4.87
C ALA A 66 -35.58 29.48 4.38
N ASP A 67 -36.42 29.87 5.34
CA ASP A 67 -37.64 30.60 5.02
C ASP A 67 -37.32 31.97 4.43
N LEU A 68 -37.81 32.19 3.21
CA LEU A 68 -37.72 33.46 2.50
C LEU A 68 -39.13 34.07 2.34
N PRO A 69 -39.27 35.40 2.34
CA PRO A 69 -40.58 36.06 2.21
C PRO A 69 -41.37 35.66 0.96
N ASP A 70 -40.68 35.30 -0.12
CA ASP A 70 -41.22 34.91 -1.42
C ASP A 70 -41.11 33.40 -1.70
N ARG A 71 -40.48 32.64 -0.80
CA ARG A 71 -40.22 31.22 -0.98
C ARG A 71 -40.13 30.51 0.39
N PRO A 72 -41.26 30.15 1.00
CA PRO A 72 -41.27 29.47 2.29
C PRO A 72 -40.70 28.05 2.16
N LEU A 73 -40.22 27.45 3.26
CA LEU A 73 -39.60 26.13 3.24
C LEU A 73 -40.54 25.03 2.73
N GLU A 74 -41.85 25.16 2.93
CA GLU A 74 -42.87 24.23 2.44
C GLU A 74 -42.83 24.07 0.92
N GLU A 75 -42.60 25.17 0.19
CA GLU A 75 -42.43 25.16 -1.27
C GLU A 75 -41.07 24.59 -1.70
N GLN A 76 -40.08 24.62 -0.79
CA GLN A 76 -38.74 24.09 -1.03
C GLN A 76 -38.63 22.59 -0.69
N LEU A 77 -39.61 21.98 0.00
CA LEU A 77 -39.54 20.59 0.47
C LEU A 77 -39.27 19.58 -0.66
N ALA A 78 -39.89 19.75 -1.82
CA ALA A 78 -39.67 18.86 -2.96
C ALA A 78 -38.22 18.90 -3.44
N GLU A 79 -37.61 20.09 -3.45
CA GLU A 79 -36.19 20.27 -3.79
C GLU A 79 -35.28 19.62 -2.74
N ILE A 80 -35.58 19.82 -1.46
CA ILE A 80 -34.82 19.26 -0.34
C ILE A 80 -34.85 17.73 -0.38
N VAL A 81 -36.02 17.13 -0.61
CA VAL A 81 -36.17 15.68 -0.74
C VAL A 81 -35.42 15.15 -1.99
N GLN A 82 -35.50 15.87 -3.11
CA GLN A 82 -34.75 15.52 -4.32
C GLN A 82 -33.24 15.55 -4.08
N GLU A 83 -32.73 16.57 -3.38
CA GLU A 83 -31.32 16.68 -3.02
C GLU A 83 -30.86 15.52 -2.14
N VAL A 84 -31.66 15.11 -1.14
CA VAL A 84 -31.37 13.92 -0.32
C VAL A 84 -31.24 12.66 -1.19
N GLY A 85 -32.15 12.48 -2.16
CA GLY A 85 -32.10 11.35 -3.09
C GLY A 85 -30.82 11.35 -3.95
N LEU A 86 -30.47 12.51 -4.52
CA LEU A 86 -29.29 12.66 -5.38
C LEU A 86 -27.97 12.42 -4.62
N ARG A 87 -27.90 12.87 -3.35
CA ARG A 87 -26.76 12.57 -2.47
C ARG A 87 -26.63 11.08 -2.19
N GLY A 88 -27.74 10.40 -1.92
CA GLY A 88 -27.78 8.95 -1.72
C GLY A 88 -27.29 8.18 -2.95
N GLU A 89 -27.77 8.54 -4.14
CA GLU A 89 -27.32 7.91 -5.38
C GLU A 89 -25.83 8.17 -5.67
N ALA A 90 -25.35 9.39 -5.44
CA ALA A 90 -23.94 9.73 -5.63
C ALA A 90 -23.03 8.96 -4.66
N ALA A 91 -23.46 8.82 -3.40
CA ALA A 91 -22.75 8.05 -2.39
C ALA A 91 -22.70 6.56 -2.78
N GLU A 92 -23.80 5.98 -3.25
CA GLU A 92 -23.83 4.58 -3.70
C GLU A 92 -22.94 4.35 -4.94
N ARG A 93 -22.99 5.25 -5.93
CA ARG A 93 -22.08 5.20 -7.09
C ARG A 93 -20.62 5.23 -6.65
N LYS A 94 -20.28 6.11 -5.71
CA LYS A 94 -18.92 6.20 -5.15
C LYS A 94 -18.55 4.91 -4.41
N ARG A 95 -19.44 4.36 -3.59
CA ARG A 95 -19.21 3.10 -2.86
C ARG A 95 -18.89 1.94 -3.80
N LEU A 96 -19.67 1.79 -4.87
CA LEU A 96 -19.44 0.77 -5.90
C LEU A 96 -18.15 1.01 -6.68
N ALA A 97 -17.85 2.26 -7.04
CA ALA A 97 -16.58 2.61 -7.70
C ALA A 97 -15.37 2.30 -6.81
N ASP A 98 -15.41 2.69 -5.54
CA ASP A 98 -14.36 2.41 -4.55
C ASP A 98 -14.18 0.90 -4.34
N GLN A 99 -15.27 0.12 -4.34
CA GLN A 99 -15.20 -1.35 -4.26
C GLN A 99 -14.51 -1.95 -5.49
N LYS A 100 -14.92 -1.55 -6.70
CA LYS A 100 -14.29 -2.01 -7.94
C LYS A 100 -12.82 -1.63 -8.01
N ALA A 101 -12.47 -0.39 -7.65
CA ALA A 101 -11.09 0.07 -7.64
C ALA A 101 -10.23 -0.76 -6.67
N ARG A 102 -10.72 -1.07 -5.47
CA ARG A 102 -10.01 -1.94 -4.50
C ARG A 102 -9.82 -3.36 -5.03
N GLU A 103 -10.81 -3.91 -5.71
CA GLU A 103 -10.70 -5.25 -6.31
C GLU A 103 -9.71 -5.28 -7.47
N GLU A 104 -9.72 -4.27 -8.33
CA GLU A 104 -8.76 -4.12 -9.43
C GLU A 104 -7.34 -3.94 -8.91
N GLU A 105 -7.14 -3.10 -7.91
CA GLU A 105 -5.84 -2.90 -7.27
C GLU A 105 -5.33 -4.19 -6.62
N ARG A 106 -6.21 -4.94 -5.93
CA ARG A 106 -5.86 -6.25 -5.38
C ARG A 106 -5.46 -7.24 -6.47
N LYS A 107 -6.19 -7.31 -7.59
CA LYS A 107 -5.84 -8.19 -8.73
C LYS A 107 -4.48 -7.83 -9.33
N ARG A 108 -4.19 -6.53 -9.49
CA ARG A 108 -2.88 -6.06 -9.98
C ARG A 108 -1.76 -6.44 -9.03
N TRP A 109 -1.97 -6.25 -7.73
CA TRP A 109 -1.03 -6.67 -6.70
C TRP A 109 -0.81 -8.19 -6.69
N GLU A 110 -1.88 -8.99 -6.78
CA GLU A 110 -1.78 -10.45 -6.86
C GLU A 110 -0.98 -10.90 -8.10
N ALA A 111 -1.23 -10.28 -9.26
CA ALA A 111 -0.47 -10.54 -10.48
C ALA A 111 1.02 -10.21 -10.32
N ALA A 112 1.33 -9.03 -9.77
CA ALA A 112 2.71 -8.62 -9.47
C ALA A 112 3.40 -9.59 -8.49
N MET A 113 2.68 -10.10 -7.48
CA MET A 113 3.21 -11.10 -6.56
C MET A 113 3.53 -12.44 -7.23
N GLN A 114 2.72 -12.88 -8.20
CA GLN A 114 3.00 -14.10 -8.95
C GLN A 114 4.21 -13.92 -9.87
N GLU A 115 4.29 -12.79 -10.56
CA GLU A 115 5.43 -12.44 -11.42
C GLU A 115 6.73 -12.36 -10.60
N ALA A 116 6.70 -11.69 -9.45
CA ALA A 116 7.84 -11.59 -8.55
C ALA A 116 8.32 -12.96 -8.04
N ARG A 117 7.39 -13.87 -7.71
CA ARG A 117 7.75 -15.25 -7.30
C ARG A 117 8.39 -16.04 -8.45
N ALA A 118 7.89 -15.89 -9.67
CA ALA A 118 8.48 -16.52 -10.84
C ALA A 118 9.89 -15.95 -11.14
N ALA A 119 10.06 -14.63 -11.04
CA ALA A 119 11.33 -13.95 -11.21
C ALA A 119 12.36 -14.37 -10.15
N TYR A 120 11.95 -14.45 -8.88
CA TYR A 120 12.77 -14.98 -7.79
C TYR A 120 13.23 -16.42 -8.07
N ALA A 121 12.30 -17.30 -8.44
CA ALA A 121 12.62 -18.68 -8.77
C ALA A 121 13.60 -18.78 -9.96
N HIS A 122 13.44 -17.94 -10.96
CA HIS A 122 14.35 -17.85 -12.09
C HIS A 122 15.74 -17.37 -11.67
N ALA A 123 15.83 -16.27 -10.92
CA ALA A 123 17.09 -15.73 -10.43
C ALA A 123 17.87 -16.75 -9.58
N TYR A 124 17.18 -17.46 -8.69
CA TYR A 124 17.76 -18.53 -7.89
C TYR A 124 18.35 -19.66 -8.76
N ARG A 125 17.60 -20.11 -9.77
CA ARG A 125 18.04 -21.16 -10.70
C ARG A 125 19.24 -20.72 -11.54
N VAL A 126 19.23 -19.49 -12.05
CA VAL A 126 20.34 -18.92 -12.82
C VAL A 126 21.61 -18.86 -11.97
N LYS A 127 21.51 -18.42 -10.71
CA LYS A 127 22.64 -18.40 -9.78
C LYS A 127 23.25 -19.79 -9.61
N HIS A 128 22.43 -20.77 -9.28
CA HIS A 128 22.89 -22.14 -9.08
C HIS A 128 23.38 -22.82 -10.36
N LEU A 129 22.80 -22.50 -11.52
CA LEU A 129 23.31 -22.95 -12.80
C LEU A 129 24.74 -22.43 -13.04
N GLY A 130 25.00 -21.16 -12.69
CA GLY A 130 26.34 -20.58 -12.73
C GLY A 130 27.32 -21.29 -11.81
N GLU A 131 26.90 -21.63 -10.58
CA GLU A 131 27.71 -22.40 -9.63
C GLU A 131 28.04 -23.81 -10.16
N GLN A 132 27.05 -24.51 -10.74
CA GLN A 132 27.24 -25.82 -11.37
C GLN A 132 28.22 -25.75 -12.54
N ALA A 133 28.06 -24.75 -13.42
CA ALA A 133 28.94 -24.55 -14.57
C ALA A 133 30.38 -24.23 -14.13
N ALA A 134 30.55 -23.40 -13.10
CA ALA A 134 31.86 -23.07 -12.54
C ALA A 134 32.56 -24.30 -11.94
N ALA A 135 31.83 -25.13 -11.18
CA ALA A 135 32.36 -26.38 -10.63
C ALA A 135 32.78 -27.34 -11.74
N TRP A 136 31.98 -27.48 -12.79
CA TRP A 136 32.30 -28.31 -13.96
C TRP A 136 33.56 -27.82 -14.70
N TYR A 137 33.68 -26.50 -14.91
CA TYR A 137 34.85 -25.92 -15.56
C TYR A 137 36.12 -26.10 -14.73
N GLN A 138 36.02 -25.97 -13.40
CA GLN A 138 37.13 -26.23 -12.49
C GLN A 138 37.57 -27.70 -12.55
N ALA A 139 36.62 -28.64 -12.52
CA ALA A 139 36.93 -30.07 -12.61
C ALA A 139 37.61 -30.39 -13.95
N SER A 140 37.07 -29.88 -15.05
CA SER A 140 37.63 -30.12 -16.40
C SER A 140 39.07 -29.60 -16.52
N ARG A 141 39.33 -28.36 -16.05
CA ARG A 141 40.68 -27.79 -16.03
C ARG A 141 41.66 -28.56 -15.16
N LEU A 142 41.18 -29.07 -14.01
CA LEU A 142 42.02 -29.85 -13.11
C LEU A 142 42.35 -31.21 -13.73
N THR A 143 41.40 -31.87 -14.40
CA THR A 143 41.65 -33.09 -15.15
C THR A 143 42.73 -32.91 -16.21
N GLU A 144 42.66 -31.83 -17.01
CA GLU A 144 43.68 -31.52 -18.02
C GLU A 144 45.06 -31.27 -17.40
N TYR A 145 45.11 -30.52 -16.29
CA TYR A 145 46.36 -30.24 -15.59
C TYR A 145 46.99 -31.49 -14.99
N ILE A 146 46.19 -32.32 -14.30
CA ILE A 146 46.66 -33.59 -13.72
C ILE A 146 47.18 -34.52 -14.81
N ALA A 147 46.48 -34.63 -15.95
CA ALA A 147 46.93 -35.42 -17.08
C ALA A 147 48.30 -34.95 -17.61
N ALA A 148 48.48 -33.63 -17.79
CA ALA A 148 49.76 -33.07 -18.24
C ALA A 148 50.91 -33.33 -17.24
N VAL A 149 50.66 -33.28 -15.93
CA VAL A 149 51.67 -33.60 -14.90
C VAL A 149 51.97 -35.10 -14.88
N SER A 150 50.97 -35.96 -15.09
CA SER A 150 51.15 -37.42 -15.20
C SER A 150 52.01 -37.80 -16.41
N ASP A 151 51.77 -37.17 -17.57
CA ASP A 151 52.59 -37.35 -18.77
C ASP A 151 54.05 -36.92 -18.52
N HIS A 152 54.25 -35.79 -17.83
CA HIS A 152 55.58 -35.32 -17.45
C HIS A 152 56.29 -36.30 -16.49
N ALA A 153 55.61 -36.80 -15.47
CA ALA A 153 56.16 -37.78 -14.52
C ALA A 153 56.65 -39.05 -15.24
N THR A 154 55.92 -39.48 -16.27
CA THR A 154 56.26 -40.66 -17.09
C THR A 154 57.55 -40.46 -17.90
N SER A 155 57.86 -39.21 -18.27
CA SER A 155 59.10 -38.86 -18.99
C SER A 155 60.35 -38.80 -18.09
N LEU A 156 60.18 -38.73 -16.76
CA LEU A 156 61.28 -38.65 -15.81
C LEU A 156 61.88 -40.03 -15.51
N PRO A 157 63.21 -40.14 -15.35
CA PRO A 157 63.83 -41.36 -14.89
C PRO A 157 63.37 -41.70 -13.46
N PRO A 158 63.38 -42.97 -13.05
CA PRO A 158 63.14 -43.35 -11.66
C PRO A 158 64.10 -42.63 -10.72
N GLY A 159 63.55 -41.95 -9.72
CA GLY A 159 64.30 -41.13 -8.78
C GLY A 159 63.40 -40.41 -7.79
N GLN A 160 64.00 -39.64 -6.88
CA GLN A 160 63.26 -38.93 -5.83
C GLN A 160 62.25 -37.93 -6.40
N GLU A 161 62.64 -37.16 -7.43
CA GLU A 161 61.76 -36.17 -8.08
C GLU A 161 60.50 -36.81 -8.67
N ARG A 162 60.64 -37.96 -9.33
CA ARG A 162 59.50 -38.71 -9.87
C ARG A 162 58.58 -39.22 -8.75
N ALA A 163 59.14 -39.73 -7.66
CA ALA A 163 58.36 -40.22 -6.53
C ALA A 163 57.58 -39.09 -5.82
N GLU A 164 58.15 -37.89 -5.72
CA GLU A 164 57.46 -36.71 -5.16
C GLU A 164 56.27 -36.27 -6.04
N ILE A 165 56.44 -36.29 -7.37
CA ILE A 165 55.36 -35.99 -8.32
C ILE A 165 54.25 -37.06 -8.26
N GLU A 166 54.61 -38.35 -8.20
CA GLU A 166 53.64 -39.46 -8.10
C GLU A 166 52.81 -39.36 -6.81
N ALA A 167 53.42 -39.03 -5.67
CA ALA A 167 52.70 -38.80 -4.41
C ALA A 167 51.76 -37.57 -4.49
N TRP A 168 52.19 -36.51 -5.18
CA TRP A 168 51.34 -35.34 -5.43
C TRP A 168 50.15 -35.68 -6.35
N LEU A 169 50.36 -36.51 -7.38
CA LEU A 169 49.30 -36.98 -8.28
C LEU A 169 48.23 -37.79 -7.54
N GLU A 170 48.61 -38.66 -6.61
CA GLU A 170 47.66 -39.43 -5.79
C GLU A 170 46.73 -38.51 -4.97
N PHE A 171 47.29 -37.47 -4.36
CA PHE A 171 46.51 -36.43 -3.68
C PHE A 171 45.58 -35.68 -4.65
N ALA A 172 46.11 -35.28 -5.81
CA ALA A 172 45.38 -34.50 -6.80
C ALA A 172 44.20 -35.29 -7.39
N ASP A 173 44.37 -36.58 -7.66
CA ASP A 173 43.32 -37.48 -8.13
C ASP A 173 42.23 -37.66 -7.07
N ALA A 174 42.58 -37.86 -5.79
CA ALA A 174 41.60 -37.93 -4.71
C ALA A 174 40.78 -36.63 -4.59
N HIS A 175 41.41 -35.47 -4.77
CA HIS A 175 40.72 -34.19 -4.79
C HIS A 175 39.80 -34.04 -6.01
N LEU A 176 40.25 -34.45 -7.19
CA LEU A 176 39.46 -34.42 -8.42
C LEU A 176 38.24 -35.33 -8.32
N GLN A 177 38.35 -36.51 -7.70
CA GLN A 177 37.22 -37.41 -7.45
C GLN A 177 36.13 -36.72 -6.63
N HIS A 178 36.48 -36.10 -5.50
CA HIS A 178 35.54 -35.38 -4.65
C HIS A 178 34.85 -34.21 -5.39
N LEU A 179 35.61 -33.48 -6.21
CA LEU A 179 35.07 -32.39 -7.03
C LEU A 179 34.11 -32.92 -8.10
N THR A 180 34.46 -34.02 -8.76
CA THR A 180 33.67 -34.64 -9.85
C THR A 180 32.39 -35.28 -9.33
N GLU A 181 32.40 -35.90 -8.15
CA GLU A 181 31.20 -36.41 -7.47
C GLU A 181 30.16 -35.29 -7.28
N SER A 182 30.62 -34.11 -6.88
CA SER A 182 29.77 -32.92 -6.68
C SER A 182 29.16 -32.39 -7.99
N VAL A 183 29.81 -32.63 -9.13
CA VAL A 183 29.37 -32.17 -10.47
C VAL A 183 28.51 -33.21 -11.21
N SER A 184 28.66 -34.50 -10.88
CA SER A 184 28.16 -35.65 -11.67
C SER A 184 26.65 -35.72 -11.88
N ALA A 185 25.85 -35.00 -11.08
CA ALA A 185 24.39 -35.00 -11.17
C ALA A 185 23.83 -33.58 -11.12
N PRO A 186 23.77 -32.85 -12.25
CA PRO A 186 23.12 -31.56 -12.29
C PRO A 186 21.63 -31.73 -11.96
N LYS A 187 21.20 -31.13 -10.85
CA LYS A 187 19.79 -31.11 -10.43
C LYS A 187 19.24 -29.71 -10.64
N LEU A 188 18.01 -29.63 -11.13
CA LEU A 188 17.27 -28.37 -11.13
C LEU A 188 17.01 -27.98 -9.67
N PRO A 189 17.55 -26.84 -9.19
CA PRO A 189 17.42 -26.47 -7.80
C PRO A 189 16.00 -25.95 -7.56
N THR A 190 15.37 -26.46 -6.50
CA THR A 190 14.06 -25.98 -6.05
C THR A 190 14.29 -24.78 -5.14
N PRO A 191 13.82 -23.58 -5.51
CA PRO A 191 13.96 -22.41 -4.66
C PRO A 191 13.20 -22.59 -3.36
N PRO A 192 13.74 -22.13 -2.21
CA PRO A 192 12.98 -22.10 -0.96
C PRO A 192 11.81 -21.12 -1.09
N LYS A 193 10.80 -21.28 -0.23
CA LYS A 193 9.66 -20.35 -0.20
C LYS A 193 10.18 -18.93 0.12
N PRO A 194 9.97 -17.94 -0.78
CA PRO A 194 10.50 -16.60 -0.57
C PRO A 194 9.79 -15.89 0.57
N SER A 195 10.56 -15.13 1.35
CA SER A 195 10.04 -14.14 2.29
C SER A 195 9.57 -12.87 1.56
N GLY A 196 8.94 -11.95 2.29
CA GLY A 196 8.56 -10.65 1.72
C GLY A 196 9.78 -9.85 1.24
N ASP A 197 10.90 -9.94 1.98
CA ASP A 197 12.14 -9.23 1.64
C ASP A 197 12.81 -9.79 0.38
N ASP A 198 12.76 -11.12 0.18
CA ASP A 198 13.30 -11.76 -1.02
C ASP A 198 12.57 -11.33 -2.31
N LEU A 199 11.30 -10.94 -2.19
CA LEU A 199 10.48 -10.50 -3.32
C LEU A 199 10.63 -8.99 -3.62
N LYS A 200 11.09 -8.18 -2.67
CA LYS A 200 11.22 -6.72 -2.84
C LYS A 200 11.94 -6.31 -4.12
N PRO A 201 13.08 -6.93 -4.51
CA PRO A 201 13.79 -6.56 -5.75
C PRO A 201 12.95 -6.76 -7.02
N PHE A 202 11.94 -7.63 -6.98
CA PHE A 202 11.11 -8.00 -8.13
C PHE A 202 9.73 -7.35 -8.14
N LEU A 203 9.35 -6.63 -7.07
CA LEU A 203 8.02 -6.04 -6.90
C LEU A 203 7.91 -4.57 -7.35
N GLY A 204 9.03 -3.91 -7.68
CA GLY A 204 9.03 -2.51 -8.10
C GLY A 204 8.43 -1.59 -7.03
N HIS A 205 7.29 -0.95 -7.33
CA HIS A 205 6.58 -0.06 -6.40
C HIS A 205 5.58 -0.80 -5.48
N TRP A 206 5.33 -2.09 -5.71
CA TRP A 206 4.39 -2.85 -4.89
C TRP A 206 5.00 -3.27 -3.56
N SER A 207 4.20 -3.21 -2.49
CA SER A 207 4.57 -3.78 -1.20
C SER A 207 4.34 -5.29 -1.18
N PRO A 208 5.24 -6.09 -0.60
CA PRO A 208 5.02 -7.54 -0.43
C PRO A 208 3.90 -7.87 0.57
N TYR A 209 3.45 -6.89 1.37
CA TYR A 209 2.47 -7.08 2.44
C TYR A 209 1.05 -6.61 2.07
N GLY A 210 0.87 -6.03 0.89
CA GLY A 210 -0.46 -5.68 0.40
C GLY A 210 -0.46 -4.68 -0.76
N PRO A 211 -1.65 -4.37 -1.30
CA PRO A 211 -1.82 -3.52 -2.47
C PRO A 211 -1.47 -2.03 -2.24
N ARG A 212 -1.06 -1.62 -1.03
CA ARG A 212 -0.64 -0.25 -0.79
C ARG A 212 0.82 -0.07 -1.26
N SER A 213 1.03 0.81 -2.23
CA SER A 213 2.36 1.35 -2.56
C SER A 213 2.91 2.10 -1.35
N TYR A 214 4.22 1.99 -1.12
CA TYR A 214 4.96 3.01 -0.39
C TYR A 214 5.15 4.26 -1.25
#